data_AF-A0A2S1NXH9-F1
#
_entry.id   AF-A0A2S1NXH9-F1
#
_cell.length_a   1.000
_cell.length_b   1.000
_cell.length_c   1.000
_cell.angle_alpha   90.00
_cell.angle_beta   90.00
_cell.angle_gamma   90.00
#
_symmetry.space_group_name_H-M   'P 1'
#
loop_
_entity.id
_entity.type
_entity.pdbx_description
1 polymer ?
#
loop_
_entity_poly.entity_id
_entity_poly.type
_entity_poly.pdbx_seq_one_letter_code
_entity_poly.pdbx_strand_id
1 'polypeptide(L)'
;MVKSAFISVISEKERRGSVEFQVFRFTNKIRRLTSHLEVHKKDYLSQTGLRKILGKRQRLLAYLEKKNRARYKELIGQLGIRESKTKTR
;
A
#
# COMPACT_ATOMS: atom_id res chain seq x y z
N MET A 1 -15.63 -6.21 -8.96
CA MET A 1 -15.07 -7.50 -8.48
C MET A 1 -13.58 -7.35 -8.22
N VAL A 2 -13.18 -7.06 -6.99
CA VAL A 2 -11.75 -6.92 -6.65
C VAL A 2 -11.26 -8.31 -6.27
N LYS A 3 -10.29 -8.86 -7.01
CA LYS A 3 -9.65 -10.16 -6.75
C LYS A 3 -9.21 -10.22 -5.28
N SER A 4 -10.04 -10.86 -4.46
CA SER A 4 -9.93 -11.07 -3.01
C SER A 4 -9.01 -12.23 -2.64
N ALA A 5 -8.32 -12.81 -3.63
CA ALA A 5 -7.75 -14.15 -3.56
C ALA A 5 -6.45 -14.29 -2.75
N PHE A 6 -5.81 -13.22 -2.27
CA PHE A 6 -4.57 -13.35 -1.48
C PHE A 6 -4.80 -13.41 0.04
N ILE A 7 -5.98 -12.99 0.53
CA ILE A 7 -6.25 -12.86 1.99
C ILE A 7 -6.88 -14.13 2.60
N SER A 8 -7.10 -15.19 1.82
CA SER A 8 -7.31 -16.51 2.39
C SER A 8 -5.99 -17.20 2.78
N VAL A 9 -4.82 -16.80 2.25
CA VAL A 9 -3.59 -17.62 2.32
C VAL A 9 -2.69 -17.33 3.53
N ILE A 10 -2.62 -16.10 4.04
CA ILE A 10 -1.72 -15.78 5.17
C ILE A 10 -2.44 -16.05 6.52
N SER A 11 -1.82 -16.56 7.58
CA SER A 11 -2.55 -16.92 8.82
C SER A 11 -2.82 -15.69 9.71
N GLU A 12 -4.01 -15.60 10.35
CA GLU A 12 -4.54 -14.38 11.00
C GLU A 12 -3.69 -13.78 12.14
N LYS A 13 -2.79 -14.55 12.76
CA LYS A 13 -2.03 -14.11 13.94
C LYS A 13 -0.65 -13.50 13.63
N GLU A 14 0.06 -14.00 12.62
CA GLU A 14 1.37 -13.46 12.20
C GLU A 14 1.22 -12.24 11.24
N ARG A 15 0.01 -12.04 10.70
CA ARG A 15 -0.33 -11.06 9.66
C ARG A 15 -0.07 -9.60 10.01
N ARG A 16 -0.30 -9.15 11.24
CA ARG A 16 -0.37 -7.71 11.53
C ARG A 16 1.00 -7.01 11.42
N GLY A 17 2.09 -7.76 11.64
CA GLY A 17 3.47 -7.27 11.57
C GLY A 17 4.12 -7.34 10.19
N SER A 18 3.58 -8.14 9.26
CA SER A 18 4.22 -8.33 7.96
C SER A 18 4.16 -7.08 7.08
N VAL A 19 5.24 -6.83 6.34
CA VAL A 19 5.35 -5.66 5.45
C VAL A 19 4.26 -5.70 4.36
N GLU A 20 3.96 -6.89 3.85
CA GLU A 20 2.93 -7.10 2.81
C GLU A 20 1.53 -6.74 3.30
N PHE A 21 1.16 -7.18 4.51
CA PHE A 21 -0.13 -6.86 5.09
C PHE A 21 -0.27 -5.35 5.36
N GLN A 22 0.78 -4.70 5.85
CA GLN A 22 0.79 -3.25 6.04
C GLN A 22 0.62 -2.50 4.71
N VAL A 23 1.32 -2.90 3.67
CA VAL A 23 1.19 -2.32 2.32
C VAL A 23 -0.22 -2.53 1.76
N PHE A 24 -0.82 -3.70 1.95
CA PHE A 24 -2.20 -3.97 1.57
C PHE A 24 -3.18 -3.06 2.31
N ARG A 25 -3.07 -2.97 3.65
CA ARG A 25 -3.94 -2.11 4.47
C ARG A 25 -3.85 -0.65 4.06
N PHE A 26 -2.63 -0.15 3.81
CA PHE A 26 -2.44 1.21 3.30
C PHE A 26 -3.03 1.39 1.91
N THR A 27 -2.89 0.41 1.01
CA THR A 27 -3.45 0.48 -0.34
C THR A 27 -4.98 0.57 -0.32
N ASN A 28 -5.65 -0.23 0.52
CA ASN A 28 -7.10 -0.12 0.70
C ASN A 28 -7.53 1.23 1.29
N LYS A 29 -6.77 1.73 2.29
CA LYS A 29 -7.07 3.03 2.90
C LYS A 29 -6.88 4.17 1.89
N ILE A 30 -5.84 4.11 1.06
CA ILE A 30 -5.60 5.05 -0.03
C ILE A 30 -6.78 5.03 -1.00
N ARG A 31 -7.20 3.86 -1.50
CA ARG A 31 -8.34 3.74 -2.43
C ARG A 31 -9.62 4.38 -1.87
N ARG A 32 -9.95 4.09 -0.60
CA ARG A 32 -11.13 4.68 0.07
C ARG A 32 -11.02 6.19 0.23
N LEU A 33 -9.86 6.70 0.65
CA LEU A 33 -9.64 8.14 0.83
C LEU A 33 -9.61 8.89 -0.51
N THR A 34 -9.08 8.27 -1.57
CA THR A 34 -9.09 8.84 -2.91
C THR A 34 -10.53 9.08 -3.38
N SER A 35 -11.40 8.07 -3.28
CA SER A 35 -12.83 8.24 -3.65
C SER A 35 -13.54 9.28 -2.78
N HIS A 36 -13.21 9.37 -1.49
CA HIS A 36 -13.76 10.42 -0.61
C HIS A 36 -13.33 11.83 -1.05
N LEU A 37 -12.06 12.01 -1.40
CA LEU A 37 -11.50 13.30 -1.82
C LEU A 37 -11.95 13.73 -3.23
N GLU A 38 -12.36 12.80 -4.09
CA GLU A 38 -12.97 13.12 -5.38
C GLU A 38 -14.29 13.91 -5.19
N VAL A 39 -15.07 13.55 -4.17
CA VAL A 39 -16.28 14.26 -3.77
C VAL A 39 -15.93 15.52 -2.94
N HIS A 40 -15.03 15.39 -1.97
CA HIS A 40 -14.65 16.46 -1.04
C HIS A 40 -13.31 17.11 -1.39
N LYS A 41 -13.25 17.81 -2.52
CA LYS A 41 -12.01 18.40 -3.07
C LYS A 41 -11.33 19.42 -2.15
N LYS A 42 -12.08 20.07 -1.25
CA LYS A 42 -11.58 21.10 -0.32
C LYS A 42 -11.13 20.55 1.04
N ASP A 43 -11.18 19.23 1.26
CA ASP A 43 -10.68 18.65 2.51
C ASP A 43 -9.15 18.48 2.49
N TYR A 44 -8.45 19.55 2.88
CA TYR A 44 -7.00 19.61 2.92
C TYR A 44 -6.37 18.79 4.06
N LEU A 45 -7.11 18.57 5.16
CA LEU A 45 -6.64 17.78 6.29
C LEU A 45 -6.55 16.30 5.91
N SER A 46 -7.59 15.77 5.27
CA SER A 46 -7.61 14.42 4.74
C SER A 46 -6.60 14.21 3.62
N GLN A 47 -6.39 15.19 2.74
CA GLN A 47 -5.32 15.15 1.73
C GLN A 47 -3.94 15.04 2.36
N THR A 48 -3.68 15.80 3.42
CA THR A 48 -2.41 15.74 4.16
C THR A 48 -2.21 14.37 4.81
N GLY A 49 -3.27 13.81 5.42
CA GLY A 49 -3.28 12.44 5.94
C GLY A 49 -3.00 11.39 4.87
N LEU A 50 -3.60 11.53 3.69
CA LEU A 50 -3.39 10.66 2.54
C LEU A 50 -1.93 10.68 2.08
N ARG A 51 -1.32 11.87 1.94
CA ARG A 51 0.10 12.02 1.57
C ARG A 51 1.03 11.31 2.57
N LYS A 52 0.75 11.42 3.88
CA LYS A 52 1.51 10.72 4.93
C LYS A 52 1.42 9.19 4.77
N ILE A 53 0.23 8.66 4.47
CA ILE A 53 0.02 7.21 4.25
C ILE A 53 0.76 6.74 2.99
N LEU A 54 0.70 7.52 1.91
CA LEU A 54 1.43 7.26 0.66
C LEU A 54 2.93 7.14 0.90
N GLY A 55 3.52 8.09 1.65
CA GLY A 55 4.94 8.08 2.00
C GLY A 55 5.34 6.88 2.87
N LYS A 56 4.50 6.50 3.86
CA LYS A 56 4.74 5.29 4.67
C LYS A 56 4.74 4.02 3.82
N ARG A 57 3.76 3.88 2.92
CA ARG A 57 3.68 2.74 2.01
C ARG A 57 4.91 2.67 1.08
N GLN A 58 5.37 3.81 0.57
CA GLN A 58 6.56 3.87 -0.30
C GLN A 58 7.83 3.41 0.43
N ARG A 59 8.01 3.82 1.70
CA ARG A 59 9.16 3.36 2.52
C ARG A 59 9.14 1.85 2.78
N LEU A 60 7.96 1.29 3.06
CA LEU A 60 7.79 -0.15 3.24
C LEU A 60 8.09 -0.95 1.97
N LEU A 61 7.64 -0.45 0.81
CA LEU A 61 7.95 -1.05 -0.48
C LEU A 61 9.46 -0.98 -0.79
N ALA A 62 10.12 0.14 -0.52
CA ALA A 62 11.56 0.28 -0.66
C ALA A 62 12.34 -0.66 0.26
N TYR A 63 11.86 -0.86 1.50
CA TYR A 63 12.44 -1.84 2.42
C TYR A 63 12.28 -3.28 1.89
N LEU A 64 11.08 -3.63 1.39
CA LEU A 64 10.82 -4.95 0.83
C LEU A 64 11.66 -5.21 -0.42
N GLU A 65 11.80 -4.21 -1.30
CA GLU A 65 12.64 -4.28 -2.49
C GLU A 65 14.10 -4.59 -2.14
N LYS A 66 14.65 -3.90 -1.14
CA LYS A 66 16.02 -4.13 -0.65
C LYS A 66 16.21 -5.51 -0.02
N LYS A 67 15.20 -6.02 0.69
CA LYS A 67 15.28 -7.29 1.40
C LYS A 67 15.02 -8.50 0.50
N ASN A 68 14.01 -8.41 -0.37
CA ASN A 68 13.61 -9.48 -1.28
C ASN A 68 12.88 -8.91 -2.52
N ARG A 69 13.60 -8.86 -3.64
CA ARG A 69 13.09 -8.33 -4.90
C ARG A 69 11.98 -9.17 -5.53
N ALA A 70 11.98 -10.49 -5.33
CA ALA A 70 10.95 -11.38 -5.86
C ALA A 70 9.60 -11.11 -5.19
N ARG A 71 9.57 -11.07 -3.85
CA ARG A 71 8.37 -10.72 -3.06
C ARG A 71 7.86 -9.32 -3.38
N TYR A 72 8.76 -8.37 -3.60
CA TYR A 72 8.38 -7.02 -4.04
C TYR A 72 7.62 -7.04 -5.37
N LYS A 73 8.16 -7.73 -6.39
CA LYS A 73 7.53 -7.85 -7.72
C LYS A 73 6.16 -8.52 -7.66
N GLU A 74 6.03 -9.59 -6.90
CA GLU A 74 4.75 -10.26 -6.69
C GLU A 74 3.73 -9.33 -6.03
N LEU A 75 4.13 -8.64 -4.96
CA LEU A 75 3.25 -7.74 -4.21
C LEU A 75 2.75 -6.56 -5.04
N ILE A 76 3.62 -5.92 -5.82
CA ILE A 76 3.21 -4.80 -6.69
C ILE A 76 2.29 -5.25 -7.81
N GLY A 77 2.55 -6.43 -8.41
CA GLY A 77 1.74 -6.99 -9.49
C GLY A 77 0.34 -7.34 -9.01
N GLN A 78 0.22 -7.91 -7.82
CA GLN A 78 -1.06 -8.25 -7.20
C GLN A 78 -1.88 -7.00 -6.81
N LEU A 79 -1.21 -5.98 -6.25
CA LEU A 79 -1.89 -4.77 -5.78
C LEU A 79 -2.13 -3.73 -6.88
N GLY A 80 -1.57 -3.94 -8.08
CA GLY A 80 -1.64 -2.99 -9.19
C GLY A 80 -0.94 -1.67 -8.85
N ILE A 81 0.17 -1.74 -8.10
CA ILE A 81 0.93 -0.56 -7.69
C ILE A 81 1.97 -0.29 -8.78
N ARG A 82 2.00 0.95 -9.30
CA ARG A 82 3.03 1.37 -10.26
C ARG A 82 4.41 1.29 -9.61
N GLU A 83 5.37 0.71 -10.33
CA GLU A 83 6.79 0.76 -9.96
C GLU A 83 7.23 2.22 -9.88
N SER A 84 7.40 2.73 -8.66
CA SER A 84 8.03 4.02 -8.47
C SER A 84 9.54 3.80 -8.47
N LYS A 85 10.28 4.56 -9.29
CA LYS A 85 11.74 4.67 -9.13
C LYS A 85 11.99 5.12 -7.69
N THR A 86 12.50 4.21 -6.86
CA THR A 86 12.87 4.50 -5.48
C THR A 86 13.96 5.56 -5.53
N LYS A 87 13.60 6.84 -5.31
CA LYS A 87 14.57 7.89 -4.96
C LYS A 87 15.08 7.55 -3.56
N THR A 88 16.03 6.62 -3.49
CA THR A 88 16.94 6.54 -2.37
C THR A 88 17.68 7.89 -2.40
N ARG A 89 17.43 8.73 -1.39
CA ARG A 89 18.28 9.89 -1.15
C ARG A 89 19.69 9.40 -0.86
#